data_AF-A0A930M9J3-F1
#
_entry.id   AF-A0A930M9J3-F1
#
_cell.length_a   1.000
_cell.length_b   1.000
_cell.length_c   1.000
_cell.angle_alpha   90.00
_cell.angle_beta   90.00
_cell.angle_gamma   90.00
#
_symmetry.space_group_name_H-M   'P 1'
#
loop_
_entity.id
_entity.type
_entity.pdbx_description
1 polymer ?
#
loop_
_entity_poly.entity_id
_entity_poly.type
_entity_poly.pdbx_seq_one_letter_code
_entity_poly.pdbx_strand_id
1 'polypeptide(L)' 'MRIAVDAMGGDFAPKEIVRGAIDAAKKYDCEIVLVGDEAKIRAELGGADTDALH' A
#
# COMPACT_ATOMS: atom_id res chain seq x y z
N MET A 1 9.97 11.90 -1.77
CA MET A 1 9.48 11.67 -3.17
C MET A 1 8.14 10.93 -3.10
N ARG A 2 7.13 11.27 -3.92
CA ARG A 2 5.82 10.60 -3.92
C ARG A 2 5.70 9.59 -5.06
N ILE A 3 5.25 8.37 -4.76
CA ILE A 3 5.14 7.26 -5.73
C ILE A 3 3.74 6.65 -5.63
N ALA A 4 3.01 6.63 -6.75
CA ALA A 4 1.74 5.91 -6.85
C ALA A 4 1.98 4.47 -7.30
N VAL A 5 1.34 3.50 -6.63
CA VAL A 5 1.48 2.06 -6.88
C VAL A 5 0.10 1.45 -7.06
N ASP A 6 -0.13 0.79 -8.20
CA ASP A 6 -1.35 0.00 -8.43
C ASP A 6 -1.34 -1.24 -7.53
N ALA A 7 -2.18 -1.23 -6.51
CA ALA A 7 -2.30 -2.31 -5.55
C ALA A 7 -3.10 -3.49 -6.10
N MET A 8 -3.75 -3.39 -7.25
CA MET A 8 -4.68 -4.42 -7.76
C MET A 8 -4.08 -5.31 -8.84
N GLY A 9 -2.90 -4.96 -9.36
CA GLY A 9 -2.23 -5.68 -10.43
C GLY A 9 -1.44 -6.89 -9.94
N GLY A 10 -1.74 -8.07 -10.51
CA GLY A 10 -0.95 -9.29 -10.34
C GLY A 10 -1.69 -10.41 -9.60
N ASP A 11 -1.15 -11.63 -9.70
CA ASP A 11 -1.82 -12.85 -9.22
C ASP A 11 -2.00 -12.89 -7.69
N PHE A 12 -1.16 -12.15 -6.96
CA PHE A 12 -1.15 -12.07 -5.49
C PHE A 12 -1.52 -10.69 -4.97
N ALA A 13 -2.09 -9.84 -5.82
CA ALA A 13 -2.65 -8.56 -5.40
C ALA A 13 -3.98 -8.75 -4.64
N PRO A 14 -4.33 -7.84 -3.72
CA PRO A 14 -3.57 -6.66 -3.30
C PRO A 14 -2.50 -6.93 -2.22
N LYS A 15 -2.53 -8.12 -1.62
CA LYS A 15 -1.70 -8.48 -0.46
C LYS A 15 -0.21 -8.23 -0.63
N GLU A 16 0.41 -8.83 -1.64
CA GLU A 16 1.87 -8.75 -1.79
C GLU A 16 2.33 -7.36 -2.24
N ILE A 17 1.49 -6.63 -2.98
CA ILE A 17 1.78 -5.27 -3.42
C ILE A 17 1.75 -4.31 -2.23
N VAL A 18 0.70 -4.39 -1.40
CA VAL A 18 0.57 -3.61 -0.16
C VAL A 18 1.77 -3.87 0.76
N ARG A 19 2.15 -5.13 0.95
CA ARG A 19 3.30 -5.51 1.78
C ARG A 19 4.61 -4.91 1.24
N GLY A 20 4.87 -5.08 -0.06
CA GLY A 20 6.07 -4.54 -0.69
C GLY A 20 6.14 -3.01 -0.63
N ALA A 21 4.99 -2.33 -0.78
CA ALA A 21 4.88 -0.89 -0.62
C ALA A 21 5.24 -0.45 0.80
N ILE A 22 4.71 -1.12 1.84
CA ILE A 22 5.04 -0.80 3.23
C ILE A 22 6.55 -0.98 3.49
N ASP A 23 7.14 -2.06 2.99
CA ASP A 23 8.57 -2.33 3.14
C ASP A 23 9.42 -1.27 2.42
N ALA A 24 8.99 -0.81 1.24
CA ALA A 24 9.65 0.26 0.51
C ALA A 24 9.55 1.61 1.23
N ALA A 25 8.37 1.99 1.73
CA ALA A 25 8.17 3.23 2.50
C ALA A 25 9.02 3.26 3.79
N LYS A 26 9.28 2.09 4.41
CA LYS A 26 10.16 1.98 5.59
C LYS A 26 11.65 2.06 5.23
N LYS A 27 12.02 1.54 4.06
CA LYS A 27 13.42 1.43 3.63
C LYS A 27 13.94 2.70 2.95
N TYR A 28 13.06 3.42 2.28
CA TYR A 28 13.38 4.59 1.49
C TYR A 28 12.65 5.81 2.05
N ASP A 29 13.25 6.99 1.93
CA ASP A 29 12.60 8.27 2.26
C ASP A 29 11.60 8.66 1.15
N CYS A 30 10.57 7.84 0.96
CA CYS A 30 9.53 8.04 -0.01
C CYS A 30 8.14 7.81 0.57
N GLU A 31 7.19 8.55 0.02
CA GLU A 31 5.78 8.45 0.33
C GLU A 31 5.11 7.60 -0.77
N ILE A 32 4.34 6.59 -0.37
CA ILE A 32 3.73 5.64 -1.29
C ILE A 32 2.21 5.75 -1.20
N VAL A 33 1.60 5.98 -2.36
CA VAL A 33 0.15 6.06 -2.53
C VAL A 33 -0.32 4.79 -3.22
N LEU A 34 -1.09 3.97 -2.50
CA LEU A 34 -1.70 2.77 -3.05
C LEU A 34 -2.97 3.13 -3.81
N VAL A 35 -3.05 2.73 -5.08
CA VAL A 35 -4.18 2.99 -5.97
C VAL A 35 -4.93 1.67 -6.20
N GLY A 36 -6.24 1.66 -5.97
CA GLY A 36 -7.05 0.47 -6.16
C GLY A 36 -8.33 0.46 -5.34
N ASP A 37 -8.86 -0.74 -5.11
CA ASP A 37 -10.05 -0.97 -4.27
C ASP A 37 -9.69 -0.76 -2.80
N GLU A 38 -10.09 0.40 -2.27
CA GLU A 38 -9.77 0.83 -0.91
C GLU A 38 -10.19 -0.19 0.15
N ALA A 39 -11.35 -0.85 -0.01
CA ALA A 39 -11.82 -1.82 0.97
C ALA A 39 -10.89 -3.03 1.06
N LYS A 40 -10.43 -3.53 -0.09
CA LYS A 40 -9.48 -4.66 -0.15
C LYS A 40 -8.10 -4.25 0.35
N ILE A 41 -7.63 -3.07 -0.01
CA ILE A 41 -6.33 -2.55 0.45
C ILE A 41 -6.34 -2.36 1.98
N ARG A 42 -7.40 -1.79 2.55
CA ARG A 42 -7.56 -1.62 4.01
C ARG A 42 -7.64 -2.95 4.77
N ALA A 43 -8.27 -3.96 4.17
CA ALA A 43 -8.30 -5.30 4.75
C ALA A 43 -6.88 -5.88 4.90
N GLU A 44 -6.02 -5.70 3.89
CA GLU A 44 -4.62 -6.15 3.95
C GLU A 44 -3.75 -5.31 4.89
N LEU A 45 -4.08 -4.04 5.09
CA LEU A 45 -3.43 -3.15 6.08
C LEU A 45 -3.82 -3.47 7.53
N GLY A 46 -4.70 -4.46 7.75
CA GLY A 46 -5.07 -4.92 9.09
C GLY A 46 -6.18 -4.10 9.76
N GLY A 47 -6.93 -3.30 9.01
CA GLY A 47 -8.08 -2.53 9.53
C GLY A 47 -7.73 -1.44 10.55
N ALA A 48 -6.44 -1.17 10.79
CA ALA A 48 -6.02 -0.06 11.62
C ALA A 48 -6.14 1.24 10.82
N ASP A 49 -6.80 2.23 11.40
CA ASP A 49 -6.91 3.60 10.91
C ASP A 49 -5.56 4.12 10.36
N THR A 50 -5.46 4.21 9.04
CA THR A 50 -4.28 4.70 8.32
C THR A 50 -4.25 6.21 8.18
N ASP A 51 -4.78 6.94 9.17
CA ASP A 51 -4.56 8.39 9.29
C ASP A 51 -3.06 8.73 9.48
N ALA A 52 -2.23 7.70 9.68
CA ALA A 52 -0.77 7.79 9.78
C ALA A 52 0.00 7.70 8.45
N LEU A 53 -0.67 7.54 7.30
CA LEU A 53 -0.02 7.57 5.97
C LEU A 53 -0.47 8.82 5.21
N HIS A 54 0.20 9.94 5.50
CA HIS A 54 0.10 11.21 4.77
C HIS A 54 1.26 11.42 3.80
#